data_AF-A0A512RIN2-F1
#
_entry.id   AF-A0A512RIN2-F1
#
_cell.length_a   1.000
_cell.length_b   1.000
_cell.length_c   1.000
_cell.angle_alpha   90.00
_cell.angle_beta   90.00
_cell.angle_gamma   90.00
#
_symmetry.space_group_name_H-M   'P 1'
#
loop_
_entity.id
_entity.type
_entity.pdbx_description
1 polymer ?
#
loop_
_entity_poly.entity_id
_entity_poly.type
_entity_poly.pdbx_seq_one_letter_code
_entity_poly.pdbx_strand_id
1 'polypeptide(L)'
;MSLPTYKLVISDNENDKTEVDFVGLVDRPAIERDFLAFKEKQMLFIEDEDQRIVTGPAMVPDMPIFRKDKEYGEYYVVFEADTISKIVQRFFKKGYQGNINLDHKRKDLVADSVFFESWIVDREKGKQPLKGMDDLPDGTWFLSAKINNDEAWEKIKAGEVKGFSVEGVFEFLEVSEPDPEEEMLEMISQYLGESDVE
;
A
#
# COMPACT_ATOMS: atom_id res chain seq x y z
N MET A 1 -2.89 17.10 -20.79
CA MET A 1 -3.06 15.66 -21.07
C MET A 1 -2.91 14.95 -19.74
N SER A 2 -3.86 14.09 -19.37
CA SER A 2 -3.75 13.20 -18.21
C SER A 2 -2.65 12.18 -18.47
N LEU A 3 -1.84 11.86 -17.46
CA LEU A 3 -0.89 10.76 -17.54
C LEU A 3 -1.67 9.43 -17.46
N PRO A 4 -1.26 8.38 -18.19
CA PRO A 4 -1.91 7.07 -18.11
C PRO A 4 -1.80 6.50 -16.69
N THR A 5 -2.81 5.72 -16.29
CA THR A 5 -2.86 5.05 -14.99
C THR A 5 -2.97 3.54 -15.20
N TYR A 6 -2.17 2.78 -14.47
CA TYR A 6 -2.14 1.33 -14.51
C TYR A 6 -2.56 0.75 -13.16
N LYS A 7 -3.36 -0.31 -13.17
CA LYS A 7 -3.62 -1.11 -11.98
C LYS A 7 -2.49 -2.11 -11.83
N LEU A 8 -1.85 -2.12 -10.67
CA LEU A 8 -0.90 -3.16 -10.30
C LEU A 8 -1.66 -4.28 -9.61
N VAL A 9 -1.51 -5.50 -10.12
CA VAL A 9 -2.19 -6.69 -9.60
C VAL A 9 -1.20 -7.82 -9.34
N ILE A 10 -1.64 -8.78 -8.51
CA ILE A 10 -0.97 -10.07 -8.37
C ILE A 10 -1.89 -11.17 -8.86
N SER A 11 -1.30 -12.20 -9.46
CA SER A 11 -2.01 -13.37 -9.99
C SER A 11 -2.76 -14.11 -8.88
N ASP A 12 -3.89 -14.73 -9.21
CA ASP A 12 -4.59 -15.65 -8.31
C ASP A 12 -3.87 -17.00 -8.15
N ASN A 13 -2.93 -17.31 -9.05
CA ASN A 13 -2.08 -18.48 -8.91
C ASN A 13 -1.02 -18.23 -7.81
N GLU A 14 -1.04 -19.03 -6.74
CA GLU A 14 -0.13 -18.89 -5.61
C GLU A 14 1.33 -19.29 -5.91
N ASN A 15 1.55 -19.98 -7.02
CA ASN A 15 2.87 -20.35 -7.53
C ASN A 15 3.42 -19.34 -8.54
N ASP A 16 2.65 -18.30 -8.87
CA ASP A 16 3.11 -17.20 -9.69
C ASP A 16 4.16 -16.35 -8.95
N LYS A 17 4.92 -15.56 -9.69
CA LYS A 17 6.01 -14.73 -9.15
C LYS A 17 5.54 -13.35 -8.69
N THR A 18 4.32 -12.95 -9.02
CA THR A 18 3.76 -11.66 -8.61
C THR A 18 3.45 -11.66 -7.12
N GLU A 19 4.19 -10.91 -6.32
CA GLU A 19 3.99 -10.83 -4.87
C GLU A 19 4.69 -9.61 -4.30
N VAL A 20 4.26 -9.18 -3.11
CA VAL A 20 5.08 -8.36 -2.23
C VAL A 20 5.96 -9.30 -1.42
N ASP A 21 7.27 -9.11 -1.52
CA ASP A 21 8.26 -9.95 -0.82
C ASP A 21 9.04 -9.19 0.24
N PHE A 22 9.01 -7.85 0.22
CA PHE A 22 9.69 -6.99 1.19
C PHE A 22 8.85 -5.76 1.56
N VAL A 23 9.11 -5.22 2.75
CA VAL A 23 8.67 -3.89 3.15
C VAL A 23 9.87 -3.09 3.65
N GLY A 24 10.15 -1.97 2.99
CA GLY A 24 11.21 -1.04 3.37
C GLY A 24 10.72 -0.02 4.39
N LEU A 25 11.61 0.35 5.30
CA LEU A 25 11.55 1.55 6.11
C LEU A 25 12.21 2.69 5.34
N VAL A 26 11.47 3.77 5.07
CA VAL A 26 11.91 4.84 4.18
C VAL A 26 11.60 6.24 4.70
N ASP A 27 12.38 7.24 4.26
CA ASP A 27 12.09 8.67 4.50
C ASP A 27 10.82 9.12 3.76
N ARG A 28 10.62 8.67 2.52
CA ARG A 28 9.48 9.03 1.67
C ARG A 28 8.71 7.78 1.26
N PRO A 29 7.64 7.41 1.99
CA PRO A 29 6.82 6.27 1.59
C PRO A 29 6.20 6.54 0.22
N ALA A 30 6.06 5.50 -0.61
CA ALA A 30 5.48 5.62 -1.96
C ALA A 30 4.02 6.14 -1.97
N ILE A 31 3.40 6.20 -0.79
CA ILE A 31 2.09 6.79 -0.47
C ILE A 31 2.16 8.34 -0.48
N GLU A 32 3.33 8.96 -0.68
CA GLU A 32 3.50 10.42 -0.68
C GLU A 32 4.30 10.96 -1.89
N ARG A 33 3.79 12.08 -2.41
CA ARG A 33 4.16 12.74 -3.67
C ARG A 33 5.46 13.53 -3.56
N ASP A 34 6.33 13.42 -4.57
CA ASP A 34 7.32 14.46 -4.85
C ASP A 34 6.66 15.61 -5.64
N PHE A 35 6.77 16.84 -5.12
CA PHE A 35 6.26 18.13 -5.62
C PHE A 35 4.77 18.47 -5.32
N LEU A 36 4.49 18.76 -4.05
CA LEU A 36 3.73 19.95 -3.60
C LEU A 36 3.83 20.02 -2.07
N ALA A 37 4.46 21.08 -1.57
CA ALA A 37 4.73 21.29 -0.16
C ALA A 37 3.44 21.44 0.66
N PHE A 38 3.18 20.52 1.59
CA PHE A 38 2.43 20.80 2.83
C PHE A 38 3.01 19.96 3.99
N LYS A 39 3.25 20.62 5.12
CA LYS A 39 3.76 20.16 6.43
C LYS A 39 3.94 18.64 6.63
N GLU A 40 5.21 18.24 6.82
CA GLU A 40 5.71 17.17 7.70
C GLU A 40 4.63 16.33 8.42
N LYS A 41 4.05 15.33 7.75
CA LYS A 41 3.22 14.32 8.43
C LYS A 41 4.01 13.01 8.47
N GLN A 42 4.38 12.57 9.67
CA GLN A 42 4.92 11.23 9.85
C GLN A 42 3.77 10.23 9.65
N MET A 43 3.96 9.28 8.73
CA MET A 43 3.02 8.18 8.47
C MET A 43 3.33 6.96 9.35
N LEU A 44 4.40 7.03 10.12
CA LEU A 44 4.82 6.04 11.08
C LEU A 44 4.64 6.61 12.49
N PHE A 45 3.90 5.90 13.33
CA PHE A 45 3.72 6.24 14.73
C PHE A 45 4.61 5.36 15.59
N ILE A 46 5.36 5.98 16.50
CA ILE A 46 5.99 5.26 17.60
C ILE A 46 4.89 4.95 18.61
N GLU A 47 4.53 3.67 18.71
CA GLU A 47 3.49 3.22 19.63
C GLU A 47 4.05 3.07 21.05
N ASP A 48 5.25 2.49 21.14
CA ASP A 48 5.96 2.30 22.39
C ASP A 48 7.47 2.37 22.12
N GLU A 49 8.14 3.37 22.71
CA GLU A 49 9.56 3.62 22.50
C GLU A 49 10.44 2.56 23.19
N ASP A 50 10.05 2.13 24.40
CA ASP A 50 10.78 1.12 25.18
C ASP A 50 10.66 -0.25 24.51
N GLN A 51 9.48 -0.55 23.96
CA GLN A 51 9.24 -1.73 23.15
C GLN A 51 9.69 -1.56 21.70
N ARG A 52 10.16 -0.40 21.25
CA ARG A 52 10.60 -0.19 19.87
C ARG A 52 9.57 -0.64 18.82
N ILE A 53 8.31 -0.28 19.06
CA ILE A 53 7.18 -0.62 18.18
C ILE A 53 6.78 0.59 17.35
N VAL A 54 6.66 0.36 16.05
CA VAL A 54 6.17 1.36 15.10
C VAL A 54 5.01 0.84 14.27
N THR A 55 4.03 1.71 14.02
CA THR A 55 2.77 1.34 13.38
C THR A 55 2.42 2.35 12.29
N GLY A 56 1.97 1.88 11.13
CA GLY A 56 1.65 2.75 10.00
C GLY A 56 1.04 2.03 8.80
N PRO A 57 0.50 2.77 7.82
CA PRO A 57 -0.07 2.21 6.61
C PRO A 57 1.05 1.77 5.66
N ALA A 58 0.92 0.56 5.13
CA ALA A 58 1.83 -0.01 4.13
C ALA A 58 1.28 0.14 2.69
N MET A 59 -0.04 0.10 2.52
CA MET A 59 -0.71 0.31 1.23
C MET A 59 -2.06 1.00 1.42
N VAL A 60 -2.39 1.94 0.52
CA VAL A 60 -3.66 2.67 0.52
C VAL A 60 -4.36 2.42 -0.83
N PRO A 61 -5.60 1.90 -0.83
CA PRO A 61 -6.37 1.67 -2.05
C PRO A 61 -6.53 2.92 -2.90
N ASP A 62 -6.51 2.73 -4.22
CA ASP A 62 -6.78 3.73 -5.25
C ASP A 62 -5.93 5.00 -5.18
N MET A 63 -4.90 5.00 -4.34
CA MET A 63 -3.96 6.09 -4.24
C MET A 63 -3.07 6.12 -5.48
N PRO A 64 -3.07 7.20 -6.28
CA PRO A 64 -2.23 7.30 -7.46
C PRO A 64 -0.77 7.50 -7.06
N ILE A 65 0.07 6.56 -7.47
CA ILE A 65 1.51 6.58 -7.20
C ILE A 65 2.24 6.92 -8.50
N PHE A 66 2.97 8.04 -8.52
CA PHE A 66 3.72 8.46 -9.70
C PHE A 66 4.91 7.56 -9.99
N ARG A 67 5.10 7.22 -11.26
CA ARG A 67 6.23 6.44 -11.77
C ARG A 67 6.77 7.08 -13.03
N LYS A 68 8.08 6.92 -13.20
CA LYS A 68 8.80 7.39 -14.38
C LYS A 68 9.88 6.40 -14.76
N ASP A 69 9.79 5.85 -15.97
CA ASP A 69 10.82 4.99 -16.52
C ASP A 69 11.02 5.23 -18.03
N LYS A 70 11.97 4.50 -18.62
CA LYS A 70 12.35 4.66 -20.03
C LYS A 70 11.38 3.99 -21.01
N GLU A 71 10.58 3.03 -20.53
CA GLU A 71 9.70 2.19 -21.35
C GLU A 71 8.31 2.82 -21.48
N TYR A 72 7.73 3.25 -20.35
CA TYR A 72 6.37 3.78 -20.26
C TYR A 72 6.32 5.32 -20.11
N GLY A 73 7.48 5.97 -19.95
CA GLY A 73 7.52 7.41 -19.72
C GLY A 73 7.01 7.77 -18.32
N GLU A 74 6.12 8.76 -18.23
CA GLU A 74 5.52 9.22 -16.98
C GLU A 74 4.09 8.67 -16.87
N TYR A 75 3.78 8.01 -15.75
CA TYR A 75 2.48 7.36 -15.53
C TYR A 75 2.17 7.25 -14.04
N TYR A 76 0.93 6.90 -13.72
CA TYR A 76 0.50 6.54 -12.38
C TYR A 76 0.26 5.04 -12.26
N VAL A 77 0.46 4.52 -11.06
CA VAL A 77 0.02 3.18 -10.68
C VAL A 77 -0.91 3.26 -9.48
N VAL A 78 -1.87 2.34 -9.41
CA VAL A 78 -2.80 2.21 -8.28
C VAL A 78 -2.93 0.75 -7.87
N PHE A 79 -3.30 0.53 -6.61
CA PHE A 79 -3.67 -0.79 -6.08
C PHE A 79 -5.13 -0.73 -5.62
N GLU A 80 -5.94 -1.67 -6.08
CA GLU A 80 -7.31 -1.81 -5.58
C GLU A 80 -7.33 -2.53 -4.22
N ALA A 81 -8.38 -2.29 -3.43
CA ALA A 81 -8.56 -2.92 -2.12
C ALA A 81 -8.50 -4.46 -2.17
N ASP A 82 -9.10 -5.06 -3.20
CA ASP A 82 -9.08 -6.53 -3.41
C ASP A 82 -7.66 -7.04 -3.70
N THR A 83 -6.90 -6.31 -4.51
CA THR A 83 -5.49 -6.63 -4.76
C THR A 83 -4.67 -6.54 -3.48
N ILE A 84 -4.87 -5.49 -2.68
CA ILE A 84 -4.21 -5.35 -1.38
C ILE A 84 -4.55 -6.54 -0.47
N SER A 85 -5.81 -6.95 -0.41
CA SER A 85 -6.23 -8.13 0.36
C SER A 85 -5.50 -9.41 -0.06
N LYS A 86 -5.36 -9.65 -1.37
CA LYS A 86 -4.59 -10.79 -1.90
C LYS A 86 -3.11 -10.69 -1.52
N ILE A 87 -2.52 -9.50 -1.63
CA ILE A 87 -1.12 -9.23 -1.26
C ILE A 87 -0.88 -9.57 0.20
N VAL A 88 -1.73 -9.09 1.11
CA VAL A 88 -1.60 -9.34 2.56
C VAL A 88 -1.63 -10.84 2.85
N GLN A 89 -2.61 -11.56 2.30
CA GLN A 89 -2.73 -13.00 2.52
C GLN A 89 -1.49 -13.76 2.01
N ARG A 90 -0.98 -13.42 0.82
CA ARG A 90 0.22 -14.03 0.24
C ARG A 90 1.48 -13.72 1.06
N PHE A 91 1.67 -12.46 1.46
CA PHE A 91 2.81 -11.99 2.25
C PHE A 91 2.96 -12.79 3.56
N PHE A 92 1.87 -12.93 4.32
CA PHE A 92 1.88 -13.70 5.56
C PHE A 92 1.96 -15.21 5.33
N LYS A 93 1.32 -15.75 4.29
CA LYS A 93 1.42 -17.18 3.93
C LYS A 93 2.86 -17.60 3.62
N LYS A 94 3.63 -16.73 2.96
CA LYS A 94 5.03 -16.99 2.58
C LYS A 94 6.04 -16.74 3.70
N GLY A 95 5.60 -16.18 4.84
CA GLY A 95 6.49 -15.90 5.96
C GLY A 95 7.32 -14.62 5.80
N TYR A 96 6.88 -13.67 4.98
CA TYR A 96 7.66 -12.46 4.66
C TYR A 96 7.61 -11.37 5.74
N GLN A 97 6.95 -11.60 6.87
CA GLN A 97 6.89 -10.64 7.98
C GLN A 97 8.25 -10.23 8.57
N GLY A 98 9.33 -10.98 8.30
CA GLY A 98 10.70 -10.60 8.67
C GLY A 98 11.50 -9.88 7.57
N ASN A 99 10.92 -9.72 6.38
CA ASN A 99 11.61 -9.15 5.21
C ASN A 99 11.55 -7.62 5.26
N ILE A 100 12.31 -7.05 6.20
CA ILE A 100 12.41 -5.62 6.45
C ILE A 100 13.77 -5.11 6.02
N ASN A 101 13.81 -4.02 5.25
CA ASN A 101 15.06 -3.35 4.88
C ASN A 101 15.00 -1.84 5.15
N LEU A 102 16.16 -1.18 5.10
CA LEU A 102 16.27 0.28 5.08
C LEU A 102 16.43 0.77 3.63
N ASP A 103 15.65 1.77 3.22
CA ASP A 103 15.81 2.48 1.94
C ASP A 103 15.85 1.58 0.68
N HIS A 104 15.07 0.49 0.66
CA HIS A 104 15.03 -0.49 -0.43
C HIS A 104 16.37 -1.20 -0.71
N LYS A 105 17.31 -1.14 0.24
CA LYS A 105 18.58 -1.85 0.14
C LYS A 105 18.39 -3.25 0.72
N ARG A 106 18.05 -4.23 -0.12
CA ARG A 106 17.85 -5.64 0.29
C ARG A 106 19.03 -6.29 1.03
N LYS A 107 20.23 -5.69 0.99
CA LYS A 107 21.40 -6.11 1.76
C LYS A 107 21.43 -5.52 3.18
N ASP A 108 20.75 -4.41 3.38
CA ASP A 108 20.66 -3.67 4.65
C ASP A 108 19.37 -4.12 5.36
N LEU A 109 19.32 -5.41 5.68
CA LEU A 109 18.20 -5.99 6.42
C LEU A 109 18.15 -5.38 7.82
N VAL A 110 16.95 -5.06 8.26
CA VAL A 110 16.69 -4.63 9.63
C VAL A 110 16.67 -5.90 10.49
N ALA A 111 17.87 -6.39 10.81
CA ALA A 111 18.07 -7.70 11.42
C ALA A 111 17.20 -7.89 12.67
N ASP A 112 16.71 -9.12 12.84
CA ASP A 112 15.87 -9.58 13.96
C ASP A 112 14.57 -8.76 14.17
N SER A 113 14.16 -7.93 13.22
CA SER A 113 12.92 -7.17 13.29
C SER A 113 11.78 -7.90 12.57
N VAL A 114 10.54 -7.63 12.98
CA VAL A 114 9.38 -8.39 12.48
C VAL A 114 8.10 -7.56 12.52
N PHE A 115 7.28 -7.72 11.48
CA PHE A 115 5.88 -7.32 11.52
C PHE A 115 5.08 -8.34 12.32
N PHE A 116 4.57 -7.94 13.48
CA PHE A 116 3.83 -8.85 14.37
C PHE A 116 2.31 -8.59 14.34
N GLU A 117 1.89 -7.42 13.87
CA GLU A 117 0.48 -7.08 13.63
C GLU A 117 0.27 -6.63 12.20
N SER A 118 -0.92 -6.97 11.69
CA SER A 118 -1.37 -6.65 10.35
C SER A 118 -2.88 -6.62 10.32
N TRP A 119 -3.45 -5.57 9.74
CA TRP A 119 -4.88 -5.52 9.48
C TRP A 119 -5.18 -4.68 8.25
N ILE A 120 -6.32 -4.98 7.65
CA ILE A 120 -6.93 -4.16 6.61
C ILE A 120 -8.07 -3.39 7.27
N VAL A 121 -8.14 -2.09 7.02
CA VAL A 121 -9.24 -1.24 7.45
C VAL A 121 -10.53 -1.77 6.84
N ASP A 122 -11.50 -2.06 7.70
CA ASP A 122 -12.80 -2.64 7.37
C ASP A 122 -13.75 -2.15 8.45
N ARG A 123 -14.39 -1.01 8.18
CA ARG A 123 -15.25 -0.32 9.16
C ARG A 123 -16.47 -1.16 9.52
N GLU A 124 -16.99 -1.94 8.57
CA GLU A 124 -18.11 -2.86 8.79
C GLU A 124 -17.76 -3.96 9.81
N LYS A 125 -16.53 -4.48 9.76
CA LYS A 125 -16.02 -5.47 10.72
C LYS A 125 -15.37 -4.86 11.97
N GLY A 126 -15.47 -3.54 12.14
CA GLY A 126 -14.92 -2.82 13.29
C GLY A 126 -13.39 -2.68 13.28
N LYS A 127 -12.72 -2.96 12.16
CA LYS A 127 -11.28 -2.74 11.99
C LYS A 127 -11.05 -1.30 11.54
N GLN A 128 -10.93 -0.41 12.51
CA GLN A 128 -10.74 1.02 12.27
C GLN A 128 -9.31 1.32 11.81
N PRO A 129 -9.10 2.42 11.07
CA PRO A 129 -7.75 2.96 10.90
C PRO A 129 -7.16 3.35 12.27
N LEU A 130 -5.84 3.50 12.32
CA LEU A 130 -5.19 4.00 13.52
C LEU A 130 -5.69 5.42 13.82
N LYS A 131 -5.92 5.72 15.10
CA LYS A 131 -6.40 7.03 15.55
C LYS A 131 -5.52 8.16 14.99
N GLY A 132 -6.12 9.16 14.34
CA GLY A 132 -5.39 10.24 13.69
C GLY A 132 -5.07 9.98 12.20
N MET A 133 -5.45 8.82 11.68
CA MET A 133 -5.49 8.45 10.26
C MET A 133 -6.92 8.07 9.82
N ASP A 134 -7.92 8.72 10.43
CA ASP A 134 -9.34 8.44 10.19
C ASP A 134 -9.78 8.69 8.73
N ASP A 135 -8.97 9.44 7.98
CA ASP A 135 -9.13 9.76 6.56
C ASP A 135 -8.73 8.61 5.62
N LEU A 136 -8.05 7.57 6.12
CA LEU A 136 -7.65 6.43 5.29
C LEU A 136 -8.86 5.52 4.97
N PRO A 137 -9.06 5.12 3.71
CA PRO A 137 -10.23 4.37 3.27
C PRO A 137 -10.25 2.92 3.76
N ASP A 138 -11.41 2.28 3.67
CA ASP A 138 -11.50 0.82 3.80
C ASP A 138 -10.62 0.16 2.73
N GLY A 139 -9.97 -0.95 3.08
CA GLY A 139 -8.95 -1.59 2.24
C GLY A 139 -7.52 -1.14 2.51
N THR A 140 -7.28 -0.07 3.29
CA THR A 140 -5.92 0.31 3.72
C THR A 140 -5.27 -0.79 4.55
N TRP A 141 -4.08 -1.22 4.16
CA TRP A 141 -3.28 -2.18 4.91
C TRP A 141 -2.37 -1.47 5.89
N PHE A 142 -2.51 -1.80 7.17
CA PHE A 142 -1.64 -1.36 8.26
C PHE A 142 -0.74 -2.50 8.75
N LEU A 143 0.43 -2.10 9.25
CA LEU A 143 1.42 -2.97 9.87
C LEU A 143 1.92 -2.36 11.18
N SER A 144 2.21 -3.21 12.16
CA SER A 144 3.04 -2.87 13.32
C SER A 144 4.32 -3.71 13.30
N ALA A 145 5.46 -3.03 13.44
CA ALA A 145 6.78 -3.63 13.40
C ALA A 145 7.49 -3.47 14.74
N LYS A 146 8.06 -4.57 15.24
CA LYS A 146 9.07 -4.56 16.31
C LYS A 146 10.44 -4.33 15.67
N ILE A 147 11.08 -3.21 15.99
CA ILE A 147 12.38 -2.82 15.42
C ILE A 147 13.49 -3.14 16.42
N ASN A 148 14.21 -4.23 16.18
CA ASN A 148 15.31 -4.67 17.04
C ASN A 148 16.67 -4.11 16.60
N ASN A 149 16.81 -3.69 15.35
CA ASN A 149 18.03 -3.07 14.85
C ASN A 149 18.22 -1.63 15.39
N ASP A 150 19.34 -1.38 16.08
CA ASP A 150 19.61 -0.09 16.71
C ASP A 150 19.71 1.06 15.71
N GLU A 151 20.39 0.87 14.57
CA GLU A 151 20.56 1.93 13.56
C GLU A 151 19.21 2.36 12.97
N ALA A 152 18.38 1.39 12.57
CA ALA A 152 17.04 1.65 12.07
C ALA A 152 16.19 2.38 13.13
N TRP A 153 16.30 1.95 14.39
CA TRP A 153 15.56 2.55 15.49
C TRP A 153 15.97 4.01 15.74
N GLU A 154 17.27 4.32 15.75
CA GLU A 154 17.74 5.69 15.91
C GLU A 154 17.28 6.59 14.75
N LYS A 155 17.29 6.09 13.50
CA LYS A 155 16.76 6.83 12.34
C LYS A 155 15.27 7.11 12.43
N ILE A 156 14.48 6.15 12.93
CA ILE A 156 13.05 6.35 13.18
C ILE A 156 12.84 7.46 14.23
N LYS A 157 13.54 7.39 15.36
CA LYS A 157 13.45 8.42 16.41
C LYS A 157 13.91 9.80 15.94
N ALA A 158 14.92 9.84 15.07
CA ALA A 158 15.39 11.06 14.43
C ALA A 158 14.40 11.62 13.38
N GLY A 159 13.36 10.87 13.03
CA GLY A 159 12.39 11.23 12.00
C GLY A 159 12.95 11.13 10.57
N GLU A 160 14.07 10.44 10.37
CA GLU A 160 14.66 10.16 9.07
C GLU A 160 13.92 9.04 8.33
N VAL A 161 13.27 8.15 9.09
CA VAL A 161 12.34 7.13 8.57
C VAL A 161 10.92 7.55 8.95
N LYS A 162 10.05 7.66 7.95
CA LYS A 162 8.69 8.23 8.12
C LYS A 162 7.56 7.30 7.71
N GLY A 163 7.86 6.16 7.09
CA GLY A 163 6.82 5.23 6.67
C GLY A 163 7.34 3.91 6.12
N PHE A 164 6.37 3.07 5.77
CA PHE A 164 6.59 1.80 5.10
C PHE A 164 6.48 1.96 3.58
N SER A 165 7.21 1.12 2.84
CA SER A 165 7.16 1.06 1.38
C SER A 165 7.23 -0.39 0.92
N VAL A 166 6.19 -0.87 0.25
CA VAL A 166 6.12 -2.25 -0.24
C VAL A 166 7.00 -2.45 -1.47
N GLU A 167 7.65 -3.62 -1.54
CA GLU A 167 8.44 -4.06 -2.69
C GLU A 167 7.91 -5.39 -3.19
N GLY A 168 7.86 -5.53 -4.52
CA GLY A 168 7.31 -6.73 -5.13
C GLY A 168 7.36 -6.73 -6.64
N VAL A 169 6.86 -7.82 -7.21
CA VAL A 169 6.62 -7.99 -8.64
C VAL A 169 5.11 -7.94 -8.88
N PHE A 170 4.69 -7.18 -9.88
CA PHE A 170 3.27 -6.95 -10.18
C PHE A 170 3.03 -7.04 -11.69
N GLU A 171 1.81 -7.45 -12.04
CA GLU A 171 1.29 -7.31 -13.40
C GLU A 171 0.70 -5.91 -13.59
N PHE A 172 0.89 -5.35 -14.78
CA PHE A 172 0.35 -4.05 -15.16
C PHE A 172 -0.91 -4.26 -16.00
N LEU A 173 -2.05 -3.85 -15.48
CA LEU A 173 -3.28 -3.77 -16.24
C LEU A 173 -3.50 -2.31 -16.64
N GLU A 174 -3.59 -2.05 -17.94
CA GLU A 174 -4.04 -0.75 -18.42
C GLU A 174 -5.45 -0.49 -17.89
N VAL A 175 -5.63 0.64 -17.23
CA VAL A 175 -6.96 1.18 -17.03
C VAL A 175 -7.33 1.80 -18.38
N SER A 176 -7.92 1.00 -19.27
CA SER A 176 -8.61 1.60 -20.41
C SER A 176 -9.68 2.51 -19.83
N GLU A 177 -9.74 3.77 -20.27
CA GLU A 177 -10.93 4.57 -20.03
C GLU A 177 -12.12 3.72 -20.49
N PRO A 178 -13.15 3.49 -19.64
CA PRO A 178 -14.32 2.75 -20.08
C PRO A 178 -14.83 3.42 -21.35
N ASP A 179 -15.18 2.61 -22.36
CA ASP A 179 -15.81 3.15 -23.55
C ASP A 179 -17.03 3.96 -23.08
N PRO A 180 -17.15 5.26 -23.40
CA PRO A 180 -18.29 6.06 -22.99
C PRO A 180 -19.64 5.43 -23.35
N GLU A 181 -19.66 4.58 -24.40
CA GLU A 181 -20.84 3.79 -24.76
C GLU A 181 -21.14 2.67 -23.75
N GLU A 182 -20.12 2.01 -23.20
CA GLU A 182 -20.24 0.92 -22.23
C GLU A 182 -20.66 1.45 -20.85
N GLU A 183 -20.10 2.58 -20.40
CA GLU A 183 -20.55 3.30 -19.19
C GLU A 183 -22.01 3.74 -19.30
N MET A 184 -22.39 4.30 -20.46
CA MET A 184 -23.76 4.73 -20.71
C MET A 184 -24.73 3.53 -20.74
N LEU A 185 -24.30 2.39 -21.27
CA LEU A 185 -25.08 1.14 -21.28
C LEU A 185 -25.25 0.57 -19.86
N GLU A 186 -24.21 0.58 -19.02
CA GLU A 186 -24.32 0.17 -17.62
C GLU A 186 -25.27 1.06 -16.82
N MET A 187 -25.16 2.39 -16.98
CA MET A 187 -26.09 3.34 -16.35
C MET A 187 -27.54 3.13 -16.80
N ILE A 188 -27.77 2.88 -18.09
CA ILE A 188 -29.12 2.59 -18.63
C ILE A 188 -29.64 1.26 -18.08
N SER A 189 -28.80 0.22 -18.02
CA SER A 189 -29.16 -1.10 -17.49
C SER A 189 -29.58 -1.02 -16.02
N GLN A 190 -28.86 -0.22 -15.21
CA GLN A 190 -29.16 -0.02 -13.80
C GLN A 190 -30.50 0.69 -13.59
N TYR A 191 -30.81 1.69 -14.44
CA TYR A 191 -32.10 2.38 -14.41
C TYR A 191 -33.28 1.51 -14.89
N LEU A 192 -33.05 0.64 -15.88
CA LEU A 192 -34.09 -0.26 -16.40
C LEU A 192 -34.34 -1.46 -15.48
N GLY A 193 -33.33 -1.93 -14.73
CA GLY A 193 -33.46 -2.99 -13.75
C GLY A 193 -34.30 -2.62 -12.51
N GLU A 194 -34.43 -1.32 -12.20
CA GLU A 194 -35.29 -0.82 -11.12
C GLU A 194 -36.75 -0.61 -11.56
N SER A 195 -37.04 -0.63 -12.87
CA SER A 195 -38.39 -0.36 -13.40
C SER A 195 -39.32 -1.56 -13.54
N ASP A 196 -38.86 -2.79 -13.25
CA ASP A 196 -39.66 -4.02 -13.33
C ASP A 196 -40.15 -4.55 -11.96
N VAL A 197 -40.18 -3.70 -10.93
CA VAL A 197 -40.82 -4.00 -9.64
C VAL A 197 -41.94 -2.98 -9.35
N GLU A 198 -43.05 -3.12 -10.08
CA GLU A 198 -44.38 -2.68 -9.63
C GLU A 198 -45.45 -3.74 -9.97
#